data_AF-A0A5E4J9T5-F1
#
_entry.id   AF-A0A5E4J9T5-F1
#
_cell.length_a   1.000
_cell.length_b   1.000
_cell.length_c   1.000
_cell.angle_alpha   90.00
_cell.angle_beta   90.00
_cell.angle_gamma   90.00
#
_symmetry.space_group_name_H-M   'P 1'
#
loop_
_entity.id
_entity.type
_entity.pdbx_description
1 polymer ?
#
loop_
_entity_poly.entity_id
_entity_poly.type
_entity_poly.pdbx_seq_one_letter_code
_entity_poly.pdbx_strand_id
1 'polypeptide(L)'
;MNLERIRTLIKERRMTRAGLDAVSHAFKPHLDNADDFRIPVRILNAIKKDKSAWVHFQALPARYRRIRVAYIVGRKRHSEGAFKSSLDHFIRMTAAGKRFGFVRE
;
A
#
# COMPACT_ATOMS: atom_id res chain seq x y z
N MET A 1 -2.14 8.73 4.12
CA MET A 1 -1.65 8.26 5.43
C MET A 1 -1.06 6.85 5.29
N ASN A 2 -0.03 6.49 6.05
CA ASN A 2 0.60 5.15 6.00
C ASN A 2 0.14 4.29 7.20
N LEU A 3 -0.85 3.43 6.98
CA LEU A 3 -1.44 2.58 8.03
C LEU A 3 -0.43 1.59 8.64
N GLU A 4 0.51 1.07 7.83
CA GLU A 4 1.54 0.16 8.33
C GLU A 4 2.48 0.84 9.32
N ARG A 5 2.76 2.14 9.12
CA ARG A 5 3.59 2.90 10.07
C ARG A 5 2.89 3.10 11.41
N ILE A 6 1.59 3.37 11.39
CA ILE A 6 0.77 3.50 12.60
C ILE A 6 0.76 2.17 13.38
N ARG A 7 0.52 1.05 12.69
CA ARG A 7 0.59 -0.29 13.27
C ARG A 7 1.96 -0.57 13.91
N THR A 8 3.04 -0.17 13.24
CA THR A 8 4.41 -0.32 13.77
C THR A 8 4.59 0.48 15.06
N LEU A 9 4.17 1.75 15.08
CA LEU A 9 4.29 2.61 16.27
C LEU A 9 3.49 2.08 17.46
N ILE A 10 2.30 1.51 17.23
CA ILE A 10 1.50 0.87 18.27
C ILE A 10 2.22 -0.36 18.82
N LYS A 11 2.71 -1.24 17.94
CA LYS A 11 3.46 -2.45 18.33
C LYS A 11 4.74 -2.11 19.13
N GLU A 12 5.46 -1.07 18.70
CA GLU A 12 6.67 -0.58 19.37
C GLU A 12 6.39 0.22 20.66
N ARG A 13 5.12 0.41 21.06
CA ARG A 13 4.70 1.29 22.18
C ARG A 13 5.19 2.74 22.06
N ARG A 14 5.45 3.20 20.83
CA ARG A 14 5.87 4.57 20.51
C ARG A 14 4.72 5.49 20.13
N MET A 15 3.51 4.94 19.99
CA MET A 15 2.31 5.72 19.71
C MET A 15 1.77 6.36 21.00
N THR A 16 1.57 7.67 20.99
CA THR A 16 0.98 8.42 22.13
C THR A 16 -0.53 8.57 21.97
N ARG A 17 -1.22 8.96 23.05
CA ARG A 17 -2.67 9.25 23.00
C ARG A 17 -3.00 10.36 22.00
N ALA A 18 -2.20 11.44 21.97
CA ALA A 18 -2.34 12.50 20.96
C ALA A 18 -2.09 11.98 19.53
N GLY A 19 -1.13 11.08 19.36
CA GLY A 19 -0.88 10.43 18.06
C GLY A 19 -2.04 9.56 17.60
N LEU A 20 -2.67 8.80 18.51
CA LEU A 20 -3.88 8.02 18.22
C LEU A 20 -5.06 8.92 17.85
N ASP A 21 -5.27 10.00 18.60
CA ASP A 21 -6.33 10.97 18.36
C ASP A 21 -6.20 11.62 16.98
N ALA A 22 -4.99 12.06 16.63
CA ALA A 22 -4.68 12.68 15.34
C ALA A 22 -4.96 11.76 14.14
N VAL A 23 -4.85 10.43 14.29
CA VAL A 23 -5.07 9.46 13.22
C VAL A 23 -6.44 8.76 13.28
N SER A 24 -7.28 9.10 14.25
CA SER A 24 -8.58 8.45 14.51
C SER A 24 -9.53 8.48 13.30
N HIS A 25 -9.46 9.54 12.50
CA HIS A 25 -10.26 9.72 11.28
C HIS A 25 -9.88 8.74 10.16
N ALA A 26 -8.69 8.14 10.20
CA ALA A 26 -8.15 7.32 9.12
C ALA A 26 -7.52 5.98 9.56
N PHE A 27 -7.43 5.70 10.87
CA PHE A 27 -7.03 4.41 11.42
C PHE A 27 -7.94 4.04 12.61
N LYS A 28 -8.74 3.00 12.43
CA LYS A 28 -9.62 2.42 13.45
C LYS A 28 -9.08 1.05 13.84
N PRO A 29 -8.51 0.88 15.04
CA PRO A 29 -7.79 -0.34 15.42
C PRO A 29 -8.57 -1.65 15.25
N HIS A 30 -9.89 -1.60 15.39
CA HIS A 30 -10.79 -2.77 15.29
C HIS A 30 -11.25 -3.07 13.86
N LEU A 31 -11.07 -2.14 12.90
CA LEU A 31 -11.45 -2.31 11.49
C LEU A 31 -10.24 -2.43 10.57
N ASP A 32 -9.13 -1.80 10.94
CA ASP A 32 -7.90 -1.73 10.14
C ASP A 32 -6.91 -2.82 10.55
N ASN A 33 -7.32 -4.09 10.46
CA ASN A 33 -6.45 -5.25 10.64
C ASN A 33 -5.56 -5.49 9.42
N ALA A 34 -4.35 -5.99 9.65
CA ALA A 34 -3.41 -6.27 8.56
C ALA A 34 -3.78 -7.52 7.77
N ASP A 35 -4.41 -8.49 8.44
CA ASP A 35 -4.83 -9.78 7.89
C ASP A 35 -6.01 -9.66 6.91
N ASP A 36 -6.87 -8.64 7.06
CA ASP A 36 -7.99 -8.39 6.16
C ASP A 36 -7.60 -7.70 4.85
N PHE A 37 -6.32 -7.36 4.67
CA PHE A 37 -5.87 -6.67 3.47
C PHE A 37 -6.02 -7.56 2.22
N ARG A 38 -6.89 -7.14 1.29
CA ARG A 38 -7.05 -7.77 -0.03
C ARG A 38 -6.67 -6.81 -1.15
N ILE A 39 -5.89 -7.31 -2.12
CA ILE A 39 -5.54 -6.54 -3.32
C ILE A 39 -6.78 -6.46 -4.22
N PRO A 40 -7.23 -5.27 -4.64
CA PRO A 40 -8.35 -5.15 -5.55
C PRO A 40 -8.10 -5.87 -6.89
N VAL A 41 -9.10 -6.60 -7.37
CA VAL A 41 -9.03 -7.41 -8.61
C VAL A 41 -8.56 -6.58 -9.81
N ARG A 42 -9.01 -5.32 -9.94
CA ARG A 42 -8.57 -4.41 -11.03
C ARG A 42 -7.06 -4.16 -11.02
N ILE A 43 -6.45 -4.01 -9.85
CA ILE A 43 -5.00 -3.82 -9.69
C ILE A 43 -4.28 -5.14 -9.97
N LEU A 44 -4.77 -6.24 -9.39
CA LEU A 44 -4.16 -7.56 -9.56
C LEU A 44 -4.13 -7.98 -11.04
N ASN A 45 -5.24 -7.81 -11.75
CA ASN A 45 -5.33 -8.12 -13.17
C ASN A 45 -4.42 -7.23 -14.02
N ALA A 46 -4.27 -5.95 -13.67
CA ALA A 46 -3.35 -5.06 -14.38
C ALA A 46 -1.89 -5.49 -14.22
N ILE A 47 -1.48 -5.90 -13.02
CA ILE A 47 -0.12 -6.41 -12.77
C ILE A 47 0.10 -7.72 -13.54
N LYS A 48 -0.86 -8.65 -13.50
CA LYS A 48 -0.76 -9.96 -14.18
C LYS A 48 -0.63 -9.88 -15.70
N LYS A 49 -1.06 -8.78 -16.33
CA LYS A 49 -0.90 -8.57 -17.77
C LYS A 49 0.57 -8.41 -18.19
N ASP A 50 1.43 -7.95 -17.29
CA ASP A 50 2.87 -7.87 -17.51
C ASP A 50 3.55 -9.05 -16.78
N LYS A 51 4.12 -9.98 -17.55
CA LYS A 51 4.74 -11.20 -17.00
C LYS A 51 5.90 -10.88 -16.06
N SER A 52 6.74 -9.91 -16.42
CA SER A 52 7.90 -9.49 -15.61
C SER A 52 7.43 -8.82 -14.32
N ALA A 53 6.44 -7.93 -14.42
CA ALA A 53 5.85 -7.31 -13.24
C ALA A 53 5.21 -8.34 -12.32
N TRP A 54 4.53 -9.36 -12.87
CA TRP A 54 3.90 -10.41 -12.05
C TRP A 54 4.91 -11.25 -11.28
N VAL A 55 6.01 -11.65 -11.90
CA VAL A 55 7.10 -12.39 -11.24
C VAL A 55 7.70 -11.56 -10.10
N HIS A 56 8.11 -10.32 -10.39
CA HIS A 56 8.71 -9.45 -9.37
C HIS A 56 7.71 -9.06 -8.28
N PHE A 57 6.43 -8.87 -8.62
CA PHE A 57 5.39 -8.55 -7.65
C PHE A 57 5.19 -9.65 -6.60
N GLN A 58 5.28 -10.91 -7.01
CA GLN A 58 5.17 -12.05 -6.08
C GLN A 58 6.33 -12.08 -5.07
N ALA A 59 7.53 -11.64 -5.49
CA ALA A 59 8.71 -11.55 -4.64
C ALA A 59 8.75 -10.29 -3.74
N LEU A 60 7.82 -9.34 -3.89
CA LEU A 60 7.78 -8.14 -3.05
C LEU A 60 7.36 -8.47 -1.61
N PRO A 61 7.96 -7.82 -0.59
CA PRO A 61 7.54 -7.98 0.80
C PRO A 61 6.07 -7.63 0.98
N ALA A 62 5.35 -8.41 1.78
CA ALA A 62 3.91 -8.22 2.02
C ALA A 62 3.59 -6.79 2.47
N ARG A 63 4.38 -6.24 3.39
CA ARG A 63 4.25 -4.85 3.88
C ARG A 63 4.40 -3.83 2.75
N TYR A 64 5.39 -4.01 1.86
CA TYR A 64 5.58 -3.14 0.70
C TYR A 64 4.37 -3.21 -0.24
N ARG A 65 3.88 -4.42 -0.56
CA ARG A 65 2.67 -4.59 -1.39
C ARG A 65 1.47 -3.87 -0.80
N ARG A 66 1.23 -4.00 0.51
CA ARG A 66 0.12 -3.32 1.21
C ARG A 66 0.19 -1.80 1.06
N ILE A 67 1.35 -1.20 1.36
CA ILE A 67 1.53 0.26 1.30
C ILE A 67 1.32 0.77 -0.13
N ARG A 68 1.93 0.12 -1.13
CA ARG A 68 1.84 0.55 -2.53
C ARG A 68 0.42 0.42 -3.07
N VAL A 69 -0.25 -0.70 -2.81
CA VAL A 69 -1.63 -0.92 -3.26
C VAL A 69 -2.60 0.02 -2.54
N ALA A 70 -2.47 0.21 -1.22
CA ALA A 70 -3.30 1.16 -0.48
C ALA A 70 -3.11 2.60 -1.01
N TYR A 71 -1.87 2.99 -1.33
CA TYR A 71 -1.59 4.27 -1.99
C TYR A 71 -2.34 4.37 -3.33
N ILE A 72 -2.19 3.38 -4.22
CA ILE A 72 -2.85 3.37 -5.54
C ILE A 72 -4.37 3.46 -5.40
N VAL A 73 -4.97 2.69 -4.49
CA VAL A 73 -6.42 2.76 -4.20
C VAL A 73 -6.83 4.14 -3.72
N GLY A 74 -6.05 4.75 -2.83
CA GLY A 74 -6.28 6.12 -2.36
C GLY A 74 -6.27 7.16 -3.48
N ARG A 75 -5.47 6.95 -4.54
CA ARG A 75 -5.43 7.86 -5.70
C ARG A 75 -6.75 7.94 -6.46
N LYS A 76 -7.61 6.91 -6.37
CA LYS A 76 -8.96 6.93 -6.95
C LYS A 76 -9.83 8.06 -6.40
N ARG A 77 -9.63 8.47 -5.14
CA ARG A 77 -10.36 9.60 -4.53
C ARG A 77 -10.03 10.95 -5.18
N HIS A 78 -8.88 11.05 -5.84
CA HIS A 78 -8.49 12.26 -6.55
C HIS A 78 -9.01 12.27 -7.98
N SER A 79 -8.73 11.22 -8.76
CA SER A 79 -9.28 11.01 -10.10
C SER A 79 -8.96 9.63 -10.65
N GLU A 80 -9.72 9.15 -11.65
CA GLU A 80 -9.38 7.93 -12.40
C GLU A 80 -8.03 8.06 -13.12
N GLY A 81 -7.67 9.26 -13.58
CA GLY A 81 -6.35 9.54 -14.18
C GLY A 81 -5.21 9.34 -13.19
N ALA A 82 -5.32 9.90 -11.98
CA ALA A 82 -4.31 9.74 -10.93
C ALA A 82 -4.14 8.27 -10.49
N PHE A 83 -5.25 7.53 -10.43
CA PHE A 83 -5.24 6.08 -10.20
C PHE A 83 -4.46 5.36 -11.31
N LYS A 84 -4.81 5.61 -12.58
CA LYS A 84 -4.19 4.96 -13.74
C LYS A 84 -2.69 5.25 -13.82
N SER A 85 -2.28 6.52 -13.70
CA SER A 85 -0.85 6.89 -13.75
C SER A 85 -0.05 6.27 -12.61
N SER A 86 -0.64 6.14 -11.41
CA SER A 86 0.03 5.52 -10.27
C SER A 86 0.16 4.00 -10.42
N LEU A 87 -0.86 3.35 -11.00
CA LEU A 87 -0.85 1.92 -11.29
C LEU A 87 0.16 1.59 -12.40
N ASP A 88 0.18 2.38 -13.48
CA ASP A 88 1.12 2.23 -14.59
C ASP A 88 2.57 2.37 -14.11
N HIS A 89 2.84 3.45 -13.36
CA HIS A 89 4.16 3.66 -12.79
C HIS A 89 4.59 2.52 -11.84
N PHE A 90 3.65 2.00 -11.04
CA PHE A 90 3.93 0.85 -10.17
C PHE A 90 4.27 -0.41 -10.97
N ILE A 91 3.53 -0.71 -12.03
CA ILE A 91 3.81 -1.84 -12.92
C ILE A 91 5.17 -1.67 -13.58
N ARG A 92 5.47 -0.49 -14.15
CA ARG A 92 6.76 -0.19 -14.79
C ARG A 92 7.96 -0.41 -13.85
N MET A 93 7.88 0.12 -12.63
CA MET A 93 8.95 -0.04 -11.65
C MET A 93 9.08 -1.49 -11.18
N THR A 94 7.96 -2.18 -10.98
CA THR A 94 7.94 -3.59 -10.57
C THR A 94 8.48 -4.50 -11.68
N ALA A 95 8.13 -4.26 -12.94
CA ALA A 95 8.67 -4.97 -14.10
C ALA A 95 10.20 -4.83 -14.17
N ALA A 96 10.74 -3.66 -13.83
CA ALA A 96 12.18 -3.40 -13.72
C ALA A 96 12.83 -3.97 -12.43
N GLY A 97 12.08 -4.67 -11.57
CA GLY A 97 12.58 -5.21 -10.30
C GLY A 97 12.86 -4.14 -9.24
N LYS A 98 12.39 -2.90 -9.44
CA LYS A 98 12.71 -1.75 -8.59
C LYS A 98 11.61 -1.49 -7.56
N ARG A 99 12.02 -1.34 -6.29
CA ARG A 99 11.18 -0.77 -5.23
C ARG A 99 11.34 0.75 -5.22
N PHE A 100 10.31 1.46 -4.78
CA PHE A 100 10.31 2.93 -4.75
C PHE A 100 9.35 3.51 -3.69
N GLY A 101 9.65 4.74 -3.29
CA GLY A 101 9.04 5.39 -2.13
C GLY A 101 9.76 5.02 -0.83
N PHE A 102 9.48 5.79 0.23
CA PHE A 102 10.10 5.60 1.53
C PHE A 102 9.39 4.50 2.34
N VAL A 103 9.70 3.24 2.03
CA VAL A 103 9.25 2.08 2.81
C VAL A 103 10.46 1.43 3.44
N ARG A 104 10.65 1.63 4.76
CA ARG A 104 11.67 0.90 5.54
C ARG A 104 11.17 -0.50 5.85
N GLU A 105 12.01 -1.50 5.66
CA GLU A 105 11.78 -2.91 6.05
C GLU A 105 11.87 -3.07 7.57
#